data_AF-D6PJ96-F1
#
_entry.id   AF-D6PJ96-F1
#
_cell.length_a   1.000
_cell.length_b   1.000
_cell.length_c   1.000
_cell.angle_alpha   90.00
_cell.angle_beta   90.00
_cell.angle_gamma   90.00
#
_symmetry.space_group_name_H-M   'P 1'
#
loop_
_entity.id
_entity.type
_entity.pdbx_description
1 polymer ?
#
loop_
_entity_poly.entity_id
_entity_poly.type
_entity_poly.pdbx_seq_one_letter_code
_entity_poly.pdbx_strand_id
1 'polypeptide(L)'
;MYDKALHVEWKRLLGITRFRKVVGLTDELDAAFEESVFSSLKKYYVDCINLYEYYSCIDGTTQNPFVMGENAFTNIMIDSGISDEGGPCDPATLTRIFGQANVEVGDKNSVENKQNDDKALMRHEWIEAVFRIALGRYEASHPDLNPGEKVGLLFDQYILKEVSVFLERIILLSNYTASILYLILY
;
A
#
# COMPACT_ATOMS: atom_id res chain seq x y z
N MET A 1 1.56 -15.23 12.40
CA MET A 1 2.43 -14.08 12.78
C MET A 1 1.79 -12.76 12.36
N TYR A 2 1.40 -12.63 11.09
CA TYR A 2 0.79 -11.41 10.53
C TYR A 2 -0.53 -10.96 11.18
N ASP A 3 -1.35 -11.89 11.69
CA ASP A 3 -2.65 -11.52 12.27
C ASP A 3 -2.51 -10.58 13.50
N LYS A 4 -1.53 -10.85 14.37
CA LYS A 4 -1.24 -9.96 15.52
C LYS A 4 -0.71 -8.60 15.07
N ALA A 5 0.14 -8.57 14.05
CA ALA A 5 0.69 -7.33 13.52
C ALA A 5 -0.41 -6.48 12.89
N LEU A 6 -1.30 -7.09 12.09
CA LEU A 6 -2.45 -6.42 11.49
C LEU A 6 -3.35 -5.79 12.56
N HIS A 7 -3.67 -6.49 13.65
CA HIS A 7 -4.48 -5.92 14.73
C HIS A 7 -3.81 -4.70 15.39
N VAL A 8 -2.48 -4.73 15.55
CA VAL A 8 -1.73 -3.59 16.11
C VAL A 8 -1.79 -2.39 15.16
N GLU A 9 -1.53 -2.59 13.87
CA GLU A 9 -1.60 -1.49 12.89
C GLU A 9 -3.02 -0.97 12.71
N TRP A 10 -4.03 -1.86 12.73
CA TRP A 10 -5.43 -1.46 12.67
C TRP A 10 -5.82 -0.59 13.87
N LYS A 11 -5.41 -0.99 15.09
CA LYS A 11 -5.65 -0.19 16.29
C LYS A 11 -4.96 1.18 16.20
N ARG A 12 -3.76 1.26 15.65
CA ARG A 12 -3.06 2.53 15.41
C ARG A 12 -3.84 3.42 14.44
N LEU A 13 -4.25 2.86 13.29
CA LEU A 13 -5.07 3.53 12.29
C LEU A 13 -6.38 4.07 12.86
N LEU A 14 -7.09 3.28 13.66
CA LEU A 14 -8.33 3.72 14.32
C LEU A 14 -8.07 4.81 15.37
N GLY A 15 -6.88 4.86 15.95
CA GLY A 15 -6.46 5.97 16.80
C GLY A 15 -6.33 7.30 16.05
N ILE A 16 -6.26 7.27 14.72
CA ILE A 16 -6.12 8.44 13.86
C ILE A 16 -7.51 8.92 13.40
N THR A 17 -8.00 10.02 13.98
CA THR A 17 -9.33 10.57 13.67
C THR A 17 -9.56 10.84 12.18
N ARG A 18 -8.53 11.30 11.45
CA ARG A 18 -8.64 11.53 10.00
C ARG A 18 -8.82 10.24 9.22
N PHE A 19 -8.15 9.15 9.62
CA PHE A 19 -8.27 7.85 8.95
C PHE A 19 -9.69 7.32 9.13
N ARG A 20 -10.20 7.35 10.37
CA ARG A 20 -11.60 6.99 10.67
C ARG A 20 -12.60 7.72 9.76
N LYS A 21 -12.42 9.02 9.54
CA LYS A 21 -13.24 9.80 8.59
C LYS A 21 -13.09 9.34 7.15
N VAL A 22 -11.87 9.02 6.71
CA VAL A 22 -11.59 8.54 5.35
C VAL A 22 -12.31 7.21 5.08
N VAL A 23 -12.30 6.28 6.04
CA VAL A 23 -12.97 4.98 5.88
C VAL A 23 -14.43 4.97 6.35
N GLY A 24 -15.02 6.14 6.60
CA GLY A 24 -16.44 6.24 6.98
C GLY A 24 -16.78 5.70 8.37
N LEU A 25 -15.79 5.45 9.23
CA LEU A 25 -15.97 5.02 10.62
C LEU A 25 -16.23 6.23 11.52
N THR A 26 -17.49 6.67 11.59
CA THR A 26 -17.94 7.76 12.46
C THR A 26 -18.08 7.29 13.92
N ASP A 27 -18.52 8.18 14.82
CA ASP A 27 -18.66 7.86 16.25
C ASP A 27 -19.84 6.94 16.57
N GLU A 28 -20.74 6.74 15.60
CA GLU A 28 -21.73 5.66 15.61
C GLU A 28 -21.02 4.36 15.17
N LEU A 29 -20.47 3.65 16.15
CA LEU A 29 -19.78 2.37 15.99
C LEU A 29 -20.71 1.31 15.37
N ASP A 30 -20.69 1.19 14.05
CA ASP A 30 -21.11 -0.04 13.38
C ASP A 30 -19.93 -1.02 13.38
N ALA A 31 -19.85 -1.81 14.46
CA ALA A 31 -18.82 -2.83 14.62
C ALA A 31 -18.83 -3.87 13.48
N ALA A 32 -19.99 -4.10 12.83
CA ALA A 32 -20.08 -5.01 11.70
C ALA A 32 -19.45 -4.39 10.45
N PHE A 33 -19.64 -3.10 10.23
CA PHE A 33 -18.98 -2.36 9.15
C PHE A 33 -17.46 -2.29 9.37
N GLU A 34 -17.00 -1.98 10.58
CA GLU A 34 -15.57 -2.00 10.91
C GLU A 34 -14.94 -3.37 10.65
N GLU A 35 -15.58 -4.45 11.12
CA GLU A 35 -15.10 -5.82 10.91
C GLU A 35 -15.07 -6.20 9.43
N SER A 36 -16.02 -5.70 8.63
CA SER A 36 -16.04 -5.92 7.18
C SER A 36 -14.84 -5.25 6.48
N VAL A 37 -14.53 -4.00 6.84
CA VAL A 37 -13.36 -3.29 6.32
C VAL A 37 -12.07 -3.99 6.75
N PHE A 38 -11.99 -4.39 8.02
CA PHE A 38 -10.85 -5.11 8.58
C PHE A 38 -10.62 -6.47 7.89
N SER A 39 -11.68 -7.24 7.70
CA SER A 39 -11.64 -8.55 7.04
C SER A 39 -11.16 -8.45 5.59
N SER A 40 -11.57 -7.40 4.87
CA SER A 40 -11.13 -7.16 3.51
C SER A 40 -9.63 -6.83 3.45
N LEU A 41 -9.15 -5.95 4.35
CA LEU A 41 -7.72 -5.67 4.46
C LEU A 41 -6.92 -6.92 4.85
N LYS A 42 -7.44 -7.74 5.77
CA LYS A 42 -6.79 -8.97 6.24
C LYS A 42 -6.42 -9.92 5.11
N LYS A 43 -7.27 -10.02 4.09
CA LYS A 43 -7.02 -10.84 2.89
C LYS A 43 -5.74 -10.43 2.15
N TYR A 44 -5.45 -9.13 2.08
CA TYR A 44 -4.33 -8.57 1.30
C TYR A 44 -3.19 -8.03 2.17
N TYR A 45 -3.29 -8.16 3.50
CA TYR A 45 -2.34 -7.56 4.42
C TYR A 45 -0.90 -8.01 4.17
N VAL A 46 -0.70 -9.31 3.91
CA VAL A 46 0.64 -9.84 3.64
C VAL A 46 1.25 -9.20 2.39
N ASP A 47 0.50 -9.13 1.29
CA ASP A 47 0.98 -8.50 0.05
C ASP A 47 1.25 -7.01 0.24
N CYS A 48 0.36 -6.34 0.98
CA CYS A 48 0.49 -4.92 1.31
C CYS A 48 1.79 -4.64 2.10
N ILE A 49 2.12 -5.49 3.07
CA ILE A 49 3.35 -5.35 3.87
C ILE A 49 4.58 -5.79 3.08
N ASN A 50 4.50 -6.82 2.23
CA ASN A 50 5.63 -7.24 1.41
C ASN A 50 6.05 -6.15 0.42
N LEU A 51 5.09 -5.45 -0.20
CA LEU A 51 5.39 -4.28 -1.03
C LEU A 51 6.08 -3.18 -0.23
N TYR A 52 5.56 -2.89 0.97
CA TYR A 52 6.17 -1.91 1.86
C TYR A 52 7.62 -2.26 2.17
N GLU A 53 7.87 -3.46 2.70
CA GLU A 53 9.18 -3.91 3.12
C GLU A 53 10.16 -4.00 1.96
N TYR A 54 9.70 -4.45 0.79
CA TYR A 54 10.52 -4.50 -0.42
C TYR A 54 10.99 -3.09 -0.78
N TYR A 55 10.08 -2.16 -1.07
CA TYR A 55 10.45 -0.82 -1.55
C TYR A 55 11.15 0.03 -0.49
N SER A 56 10.84 -0.16 0.79
CA SER A 56 11.59 0.45 1.90
C SER A 56 13.06 -0.01 1.99
N CYS A 57 13.39 -1.19 1.47
CA CYS A 57 14.77 -1.72 1.52
C CYS A 57 15.60 -1.40 0.26
N ILE A 58 14.99 -1.43 -0.93
CA ILE A 58 15.69 -1.22 -2.21
C ILE A 58 15.90 0.26 -2.52
N ASP A 59 14.95 1.11 -2.18
CA ASP A 59 15.07 2.54 -2.45
C ASP A 59 15.89 3.18 -1.31
N GLY A 60 17.22 3.13 -1.43
CA GLY A 60 18.22 3.52 -0.41
C GLY A 60 18.24 5.02 -0.04
N THR A 61 17.13 5.71 -0.18
CA THR A 61 16.92 7.10 0.21
C THR A 61 16.75 7.26 1.73
N THR A 62 16.23 6.25 2.42
CA THR A 62 16.17 6.21 3.89
C THR A 62 17.19 5.19 4.41
N GLN A 63 18.06 5.59 5.34
CA GLN A 63 18.97 4.66 6.04
C GLN A 63 18.22 3.72 7.01
N ASN A 64 16.91 3.90 7.12
CA ASN A 64 16.01 3.19 8.01
C ASN A 64 15.04 2.31 7.18
N PRO A 65 15.10 0.98 7.30
CA PRO A 65 14.22 0.05 6.57
C PRO A 65 12.79 0.00 7.14
N PHE A 66 12.51 0.71 8.23
CA PHE A 66 11.20 0.78 8.88
C PHE A 66 10.37 1.99 8.44
N VAL A 67 10.82 2.72 7.41
CA VAL A 67 10.12 3.85 6.82
C VAL A 67 10.17 3.79 5.30
N MET A 68 9.27 4.48 4.61
CA MET A 68 9.19 4.55 3.15
C MET A 68 9.23 6.00 2.68
N GLY A 69 10.27 6.39 1.95
CA GLY A 69 10.35 7.72 1.32
C GLY A 69 9.39 7.90 0.14
N GLU A 70 9.19 9.15 -0.29
CA GLU A 70 8.28 9.49 -1.40
C GLU A 70 8.70 8.84 -2.74
N ASN A 71 10.00 8.69 -2.99
CA ASN A 71 10.50 8.02 -4.18
C ASN A 71 10.09 6.54 -4.19
N ALA A 72 10.23 5.86 -3.06
CA ALA A 72 9.88 4.45 -2.90
C ALA A 72 8.38 4.23 -3.12
N PHE A 73 7.58 5.11 -2.53
CA PHE A 73 6.13 5.16 -2.74
C PHE A 73 5.78 5.36 -4.22
N THR A 74 6.41 6.32 -4.89
CA THR A 74 6.18 6.61 -6.31
C THR A 74 6.55 5.42 -7.20
N ASN A 75 7.67 4.76 -6.90
CA ASN A 75 8.11 3.57 -7.61
C ASN A 75 7.10 2.43 -7.51
N ILE A 76 6.51 2.19 -6.33
CA ILE A 76 5.41 1.21 -6.19
C ILE A 76 4.25 1.55 -7.13
N MET A 77 3.83 2.82 -7.17
CA MET A 77 2.69 3.24 -7.97
C MET A 77 2.92 3.06 -9.47
N ILE A 78 4.15 3.30 -9.92
CA ILE A 78 4.56 3.09 -11.31
C ILE A 78 4.65 1.60 -11.63
N ASP A 79 5.39 0.84 -10.81
CA ASP A 79 5.65 -0.59 -11.06
C ASP A 79 4.40 -1.46 -10.94
N SER A 80 3.44 -1.05 -10.11
CA SER A 80 2.14 -1.74 -9.98
C SER A 80 1.13 -1.28 -11.05
N GLY A 81 1.47 -0.30 -11.89
CA GLY A 81 0.56 0.28 -12.88
C GLY A 81 -0.61 1.05 -12.26
N ILE A 82 -0.52 1.43 -10.99
CA ILE A 82 -1.55 2.22 -10.28
C ILE A 82 -1.55 3.67 -10.76
N SER A 83 -0.39 4.20 -11.15
CA SER A 83 -0.29 5.55 -11.71
C SER A 83 -0.96 5.63 -13.07
N ASP A 84 -1.97 6.50 -13.24
CA ASP A 84 -2.65 6.75 -14.51
C ASP A 84 -2.64 8.23 -14.87
N GLU A 85 -1.97 8.59 -15.97
CA GLU A 85 -1.92 9.97 -16.43
C GLU A 85 -3.33 10.52 -16.74
N GLY A 86 -3.71 11.61 -16.06
CA GLY A 86 -5.03 12.24 -16.21
C GLY A 86 -6.19 11.45 -15.59
N GLY A 87 -5.89 10.36 -14.87
CA GLY A 87 -6.87 9.56 -14.16
C GLY A 87 -6.96 9.86 -12.66
N PRO A 88 -7.75 9.09 -11.91
CA PRO A 88 -7.96 9.29 -10.48
C PRO A 88 -6.70 9.12 -9.61
N CYS A 89 -5.63 8.52 -10.14
CA CYS A 89 -4.33 8.38 -9.47
C CYS A 89 -3.20 8.92 -10.35
N ASP A 90 -3.40 10.12 -10.92
CA ASP A 90 -2.30 10.85 -11.56
C ASP A 90 -1.15 11.14 -10.56
N PRO A 91 0.08 11.40 -11.05
CA PRO A 91 1.24 11.61 -10.16
C PRO A 91 1.03 12.72 -9.12
N ALA A 92 0.34 13.81 -9.48
CA ALA A 92 0.06 14.91 -8.56
C ALA A 92 -0.87 14.48 -7.41
N THR A 93 -1.87 13.65 -7.71
CA THR A 93 -2.79 13.08 -6.73
C THR A 93 -2.07 12.10 -5.82
N LEU A 94 -1.18 11.27 -6.35
CA LEU A 94 -0.38 10.33 -5.58
C LEU A 94 0.59 11.04 -4.61
N THR A 95 1.30 12.08 -5.05
CA THR A 95 2.12 12.93 -4.16
C THR A 95 1.26 13.58 -3.06
N ARG A 96 0.06 14.07 -3.40
CA ARG A 96 -0.85 14.63 -2.39
C ARG A 96 -1.29 13.56 -1.38
N ILE A 97 -1.58 12.35 -1.82
CA ILE A 97 -1.95 11.24 -0.92
C ILE A 97 -0.78 10.90 0.02
N PHE A 98 0.45 10.82 -0.51
CA PHE A 98 1.65 10.62 0.29
C PHE A 98 1.74 11.66 1.41
N GLY A 99 1.64 12.95 1.08
CA GLY A 99 1.69 14.04 2.07
C GLY A 99 0.51 14.07 3.05
N GLN A 100 -0.65 13.51 2.69
CA GLN A 100 -1.80 13.40 3.59
C GLN A 100 -1.67 12.25 4.59
N ALA A 101 -1.04 11.15 4.18
CA ALA A 101 -0.77 10.00 5.03
C ALA A 101 0.44 10.25 5.94
N ASN A 102 1.47 10.91 5.40
CA ASN A 102 2.68 11.33 6.11
C ASN A 102 2.43 12.60 6.94
N VAL A 103 1.67 12.45 8.02
CA VAL A 103 1.38 13.55 8.94
C VAL A 103 1.60 13.05 10.36
N GLU A 104 2.65 13.58 10.97
CA GLU A 104 2.99 13.43 12.38
C GLU A 104 1.77 13.67 13.28
N VAL A 105 1.26 12.61 13.92
CA VAL A 105 0.10 12.68 14.83
C VAL A 105 0.59 12.82 16.26
N GLY A 106 0.27 13.93 16.92
CA GLY A 106 0.51 14.12 18.36
C GLY A 106 1.57 15.18 18.69
N ASP A 107 2.24 15.02 19.84
CA ASP A 107 3.33 15.91 20.28
C ASP A 107 4.55 15.68 19.39
N LYS A 108 5.02 16.73 18.72
CA LYS A 108 6.25 16.71 17.90
C LYS A 108 7.48 16.20 18.66
N ASN A 109 7.43 16.17 19.99
CA ASN A 109 8.49 15.68 20.86
C ASN A 109 8.36 14.20 21.25
N SER A 110 7.35 13.47 20.77
CA SER A 110 7.16 12.04 21.06
C SER A 110 8.37 11.23 20.57
N VAL A 111 8.61 10.07 21.18
CA VAL A 111 9.70 9.16 20.76
C VAL A 111 9.46 8.65 19.34
N GLU A 112 8.19 8.43 18.97
CA GLU A 112 7.78 7.96 17.64
C GLU A 112 8.08 9.03 16.57
N ASN A 113 7.74 10.30 16.83
CA ASN A 113 8.00 11.41 15.90
C ASN A 113 9.50 11.73 15.79
N LYS A 114 10.28 11.50 16.85
CA LYS A 114 11.74 11.65 16.83
C LYS A 114 12.48 10.52 16.09
N GLN A 115 11.81 9.39 15.85
CA GLN A 115 12.36 8.23 15.14
C GLN A 115 11.93 8.18 13.67
N ASN A 116 10.93 8.95 13.26
CA ASN A 116 10.57 9.13 11.87
C ASN A 116 11.54 10.14 11.23
N ASP A 117 12.14 9.80 10.08
CA ASP A 117 12.72 10.84 9.23
C ASP A 117 11.55 11.70 8.76
N ASP A 118 11.61 13.02 8.94
CA ASP A 118 10.54 14.04 8.79
C ASP A 118 9.71 14.00 7.48
N LYS A 119 9.95 13.04 6.58
CA LYS A 119 9.37 12.89 5.23
C LYS A 119 9.16 11.44 4.76
N ALA A 120 9.02 10.48 5.67
CA ALA A 120 8.80 9.07 5.29
C ALA A 120 7.55 8.46 5.96
N LEU A 121 6.93 7.49 5.27
CA LEU A 121 5.77 6.76 5.78
C LEU A 121 6.21 5.60 6.67
N MET A 122 5.67 5.55 7.88
CA MET A 122 5.61 4.33 8.67
C MET A 122 4.62 3.33 8.08
N ARG A 123 4.72 2.06 8.51
CA ARG A 123 3.88 0.97 8.00
C ARG A 123 2.37 1.25 8.05
N HIS A 124 1.86 1.85 9.13
CA HIS A 124 0.43 2.18 9.21
C HIS A 124 0.04 3.35 8.30
N GLU A 125 0.93 4.34 8.09
CA GLU A 125 0.68 5.44 7.17
C GLU A 125 0.69 4.97 5.72
N TRP A 126 1.51 3.97 5.38
CA TRP A 126 1.42 3.24 4.11
C TRP A 126 0.04 2.60 3.92
N ILE A 127 -0.49 1.90 4.94
CA ILE A 127 -1.83 1.31 4.86
C ILE A 127 -2.89 2.42 4.68
N GLU A 128 -2.79 3.55 5.40
CA GLU A 128 -3.67 4.71 5.20
C GLU A 128 -3.60 5.22 3.74
N ALA A 129 -2.40 5.34 3.17
CA ALA A 129 -2.22 5.77 1.79
C ALA A 129 -2.89 4.81 0.79
N VAL A 130 -2.77 3.49 1.00
CA VAL A 130 -3.44 2.46 0.20
C VAL A 130 -4.98 2.63 0.23
N PHE A 131 -5.57 2.88 1.40
CA PHE A 131 -7.01 3.17 1.49
C PHE A 131 -7.39 4.43 0.71
N ARG A 132 -6.61 5.51 0.85
CA ARG A 132 -6.85 6.77 0.12
C ARG A 132 -6.78 6.58 -1.40
N ILE A 133 -5.83 5.79 -1.89
CA ILE A 133 -5.71 5.44 -3.31
C ILE A 133 -6.94 4.67 -3.77
N ALA A 134 -7.31 3.61 -3.05
CA ALA A 134 -8.45 2.78 -3.39
C ALA A 134 -9.76 3.58 -3.43
N LEU A 135 -9.99 4.45 -2.44
CA LEU A 135 -11.14 5.34 -2.39
C LEU A 135 -11.09 6.35 -3.55
N GLY A 136 -9.96 7.03 -3.76
CA GLY A 136 -9.80 7.99 -4.87
C GLY A 136 -10.11 7.38 -6.23
N ARG A 137 -9.71 6.12 -6.46
CA ARG A 137 -9.93 5.39 -7.70
C ARG A 137 -11.36 4.87 -7.88
N TYR A 138 -11.96 4.34 -6.82
CA TYR A 138 -13.20 3.56 -6.94
C TYR A 138 -14.44 4.20 -6.33
N GLU A 139 -14.35 5.31 -5.59
CA GLU A 139 -15.52 5.91 -4.93
C GLU A 139 -16.63 6.27 -5.93
N ALA A 140 -16.26 6.88 -7.07
CA ALA A 140 -17.23 7.30 -8.07
C ALA A 140 -17.78 6.14 -8.92
N SER A 141 -16.99 5.09 -9.16
CA SER A 141 -17.35 3.98 -10.04
C SER A 141 -17.98 2.79 -9.30
N HIS A 142 -17.68 2.64 -8.01
CA HIS A 142 -18.15 1.55 -7.15
C HIS A 142 -18.58 2.11 -5.78
N PRO A 143 -19.58 3.02 -5.73
CA PRO A 143 -20.01 3.66 -4.49
C PRO A 143 -20.56 2.67 -3.46
N ASP A 144 -21.13 1.55 -3.91
CA ASP A 144 -21.73 0.53 -3.05
C ASP A 144 -20.71 -0.35 -2.30
N LEU A 145 -19.43 -0.31 -2.71
CA LEU A 145 -18.37 -1.08 -2.05
C LEU A 145 -17.85 -0.33 -0.83
N ASN A 146 -17.63 -1.06 0.25
CA ASN A 146 -16.97 -0.51 1.41
C ASN A 146 -15.47 -0.22 1.13
N PRO A 147 -14.81 0.61 1.96
CA PRO A 147 -13.40 0.98 1.76
C PRO A 147 -12.45 -0.23 1.66
N GLY A 148 -12.70 -1.28 2.44
CA GLY A 148 -11.89 -2.50 2.42
C GLY A 148 -12.04 -3.29 1.12
N GLU A 149 -13.27 -3.39 0.60
CA GLU A 149 -13.55 -4.02 -0.70
C GLU A 149 -12.88 -3.26 -1.85
N LYS A 150 -12.87 -1.92 -1.79
CA LYS A 150 -12.15 -1.08 -2.75
C LYS A 150 -10.63 -1.31 -2.69
N VAL A 151 -10.06 -1.52 -1.51
CA VAL A 151 -8.66 -1.97 -1.37
C VAL A 151 -8.47 -3.32 -2.04
N GLY A 152 -9.39 -4.27 -1.86
CA GLY A 152 -9.34 -5.56 -2.54
C GLY A 152 -9.31 -5.43 -4.06
N LEU A 153 -10.15 -4.56 -4.64
CA LEU A 153 -10.11 -4.27 -6.09
C LEU A 153 -8.77 -3.68 -6.54
N LEU A 154 -8.16 -2.79 -5.75
CA LEU A 154 -6.85 -2.25 -6.05
C LEU A 154 -5.79 -3.37 -6.12
N PHE A 155 -5.78 -4.27 -5.14
CA PHE A 155 -4.81 -5.37 -5.11
C PHE A 155 -5.03 -6.38 -6.22
N ASP A 156 -6.28 -6.81 -6.46
CA ASP A 156 -6.59 -7.79 -7.49
C ASP A 156 -6.27 -7.27 -8.90
N GLN A 157 -6.53 -5.99 -9.18
CA GLN A 157 -6.38 -5.42 -10.53
C GLN A 157 -4.95 -5.01 -10.88
N TYR A 158 -4.19 -4.51 -9.90
CA TYR A 158 -2.90 -3.88 -10.15
C TYR A 158 -1.75 -4.68 -9.55
N ILE A 159 -1.81 -4.95 -8.24
CA ILE A 159 -0.68 -5.53 -7.52
C ILE A 159 -0.50 -7.02 -7.85
N LEU A 160 -1.55 -7.82 -7.73
CA LEU A 160 -1.49 -9.27 -7.97
C LEU A 160 -1.39 -9.60 -9.47
N LYS A 161 -1.98 -8.76 -10.31
CA LYS A 161 -1.94 -8.93 -11.76
C LYS A 161 -0.51 -8.75 -12.30
N GLU A 162 0.19 -7.69 -11.89
CA GLU A 162 1.56 -7.42 -12.35
C GLU A 162 2.58 -8.41 -11.76
N VAL A 163 2.37 -8.92 -10.53
CA VAL A 163 3.19 -10.03 -9.98
C VAL A 163 3.07 -11.30 -10.84
N SER A 164 1.87 -11.62 -11.36
CA SER A 164 1.72 -12.75 -12.27
C SER A 164 2.48 -12.53 -13.60
N VAL A 165 2.42 -11.32 -14.16
CA VAL A 165 3.12 -10.95 -15.41
C VAL A 165 4.64 -10.96 -15.20
N PHE A 166 5.12 -10.51 -14.04
CA PHE A 166 6.54 -10.55 -13.69
C PHE A 166 7.05 -11.99 -13.53
N LEU A 167 6.31 -12.85 -12.83
CA LEU A 167 6.64 -14.27 -12.70
C LEU A 167 6.59 -15.00 -14.05
N GLU A 168 5.60 -14.72 -14.89
CA GLU A 168 5.53 -15.23 -16.26
C GLU A 168 6.74 -14.81 -17.09
N ARG A 169 7.19 -13.55 -16.97
CA ARG A 169 8.40 -13.06 -17.63
C ARG A 169 9.68 -13.75 -17.13
N ILE A 170 9.80 -14.02 -15.82
CA ILE A 170 10.93 -14.79 -15.27
C ILE A 170 10.91 -16.24 -15.77
N ILE A 171 9.74 -16.88 -15.83
CA ILE A 171 9.58 -18.23 -16.36
C ILE A 171 9.93 -18.27 -17.86
N LEU A 172 9.48 -17.29 -18.63
CA LEU A 172 9.84 -17.17 -20.05
C LEU A 172 11.36 -16.98 -20.24
N LEU A 173 11.99 -16.11 -19.46
CA LEU A 173 13.44 -15.87 -19.52
C LEU A 173 14.27 -17.08 -19.09
N SER A 174 13.83 -17.82 -18.07
CA SER A 174 14.50 -19.06 -17.64
C SER A 174 14.36 -20.18 -18.67
N ASN A 175 13.20 -20.30 -19.34
CA ASN A 175 13.02 -21.24 -20.43
C ASN A 175 13.83 -20.86 -21.68
N TYR A 176 13.99 -19.56 -21.95
CA TYR A 176 14.80 -19.07 -23.06
C TYR A 176 16.30 -19.33 -22.84
N THR A 177 16.80 -19.10 -21.62
CA THR A 177 18.20 -19.36 -21.26
C THR A 177 18.52 -20.86 -21.26
N ALA A 178 17.61 -21.71 -20.80
CA ALA A 178 17.75 -23.17 -20.89
C ALA A 178 17.83 -23.65 -22.36
N SER A 179 17.03 -23.06 -23.25
CA SER A 179 17.02 -23.39 -24.68
C SER A 179 18.31 -22.95 -25.41
N ILE A 180 18.85 -21.78 -25.06
CA ILE A 180 20.11 -21.29 -25.62
C ILE A 180 21.31 -22.13 -25.15
N LEU A 181 21.34 -22.53 -23.88
CA LEU A 181 22.37 -23.44 -23.37
C LEU A 181 22.35 -24.81 -24.07
N TYR A 182 21.17 -25.31 -24.42
CA TYR A 182 21.02 -26.57 -25.16
C TYR A 182 21.52 -26.46 -26.61
N LEU A 183 21.36 -25.30 -27.25
CA LEU A 183 21.85 -25.01 -28.61
C LEU A 183 23.34 -24.68 -28.69
N ILE A 184 23.98 -24.32 -27.57
CA ILE A 184 25.41 -24.04 -27.51
C ILE A 184 26.21 -25.32 -27.15
N LEU A 185 25.56 -26.29 -26.51
CA LEU A 185 26.17 -27.54 -26.05
C LEU A 185 25.94 -28.74 -26.98
N TYR A 186 25.22 -28.57 -28.09
CA TYR A 186 24.99 -29.56 -29.15
C TYR A 186 25.06 -28.89 -30.53
#